data_AF-A0A920GWL4-F1
#
_entry.id   AF-A0A920GWL4-F1
#
_cell.length_a   1.000
_cell.length_b   1.000
_cell.length_c   1.000
_cell.angle_alpha   90.00
_cell.angle_beta   90.00
_cell.angle_gamma   90.00
#
_symmetry.space_group_name_H-M   'P 1'
#
loop_
_entity.id
_entity.type
_entity.pdbx_description
1 polymer ?
#
loop_
_entity_poly.entity_id
_entity_poly.type
_entity_poly.pdbx_seq_one_letter_code
_entity_poly.pdbx_strand_id
1 'polypeptide(L)' 'MKMTKLLIPEKHEAISVLEDESLETNTIIDFVQKGYTILDRTLRPSKVVVSKKPQEN' A
#
# COMPACT_ATOMS: atom_id res chain seq x y z
N MET A 1 4.47 -11.66 -10.50
CA MET A 1 3.07 -11.22 -10.22
C MET A 1 3.14 -9.80 -9.69
N LYS A 2 3.07 -8.77 -10.54
CA LYS A 2 3.02 -7.37 -10.07
C LYS A 2 1.68 -7.19 -9.35
N MET A 3 1.68 -7.10 -8.02
CA MET A 3 0.48 -6.78 -7.24
C MET A 3 0.25 -5.27 -7.32
N THR A 4 -0.25 -4.79 -8.46
CA THR A 4 -0.70 -3.40 -8.62
C THR A 4 -2.04 -3.22 -7.91
N LYS A 5 -2.00 -2.99 -6.61
CA LYS A 5 -3.16 -2.58 -5.81
C LYS A 5 -2.90 -1.18 -5.24
N LEU A 6 -3.84 -0.26 -5.48
CA LEU A 6 -3.80 1.07 -4.89
C LEU A 6 -4.03 0.98 -3.37
N LEU A 7 -3.39 1.88 -2.63
CA LEU A 7 -3.61 2.07 -1.20
C LEU A 7 -5.08 2.45 -0.94
N ILE A 8 -5.77 1.65 -0.13
CA ILE A 8 -7.11 1.96 0.39
C ILE A 8 -6.98 2.19 1.90
N PRO A 9 -7.14 3.43 2.42
CA PRO A 9 -6.93 3.75 3.83
C PRO A 9 -7.73 2.90 4.81
N GLU A 10 -8.93 2.46 4.43
CA GLU A 10 -9.79 1.61 5.27
C GLU A 10 -9.31 0.16 5.42
N LYS A 11 -8.43 -0.30 4.51
CA LYS A 11 -7.96 -1.69 4.43
C LYS A 11 -6.45 -1.83 4.54
N HIS A 12 -5.72 -0.73 4.34
CA HIS A 12 -4.27 -0.70 4.27
C HIS A 12 -3.73 0.46 5.09
N GLU A 13 -2.74 0.17 5.90
CA GLU A 13 -1.99 1.12 6.69
C GLU A 13 -0.59 1.22 6.08
N ALA A 14 -0.28 2.38 5.50
CA ALA A 14 1.04 2.64 4.94
C ALA A 14 2.01 2.95 6.08
N ILE A 15 3.00 2.09 6.29
CA ILE A 15 4.01 2.29 7.34
C ILE A 15 5.33 2.84 6.80
N SER A 16 5.51 2.77 5.49
CA SER A 16 6.70 3.29 4.80
C SER A 16 6.34 3.69 3.37
N VAL A 17 7.08 4.65 2.85
CA VAL A 17 6.96 5.17 1.50
C VAL A 17 8.30 4.99 0.81
N LEU A 18 8.31 4.36 -0.36
CA LEU A 18 9.47 4.23 -1.23
C LEU A 18 9.31 5.14 -2.43
N GLU A 19 10.37 5.84 -2.78
CA GLU A 19 10.39 6.69 -3.97
C GLU A 19 10.78 5.85 -5.18
N ASP A 20 9.89 5.76 -6.15
CA ASP A 20 10.11 4.97 -7.36
C ASP A 20 9.43 5.66 -8.54
N GLU A 21 10.21 6.05 -9.54
CA GLU A 21 9.71 6.69 -10.76
C GLU A 21 8.96 5.74 -11.69
N SER A 22 9.24 4.43 -11.58
CA SER A 22 8.61 3.40 -12.40
C SER A 22 7.21 3.02 -11.92
N LEU A 23 6.83 3.45 -10.71
CA LEU A 23 5.55 3.15 -10.07
C LEU A 23 4.71 4.39 -9.88
N GLU A 24 3.38 4.23 -9.94
CA GLU A 24 2.47 5.33 -9.67
C GLU A 24 2.39 5.65 -8.17
N THR A 25 2.14 6.91 -7.82
CA THR A 25 1.94 7.31 -6.43
C THR A 25 0.77 6.54 -5.80
N ASN A 26 0.92 6.13 -4.55
CA ASN A 26 -0.04 5.30 -3.79
C ASN A 26 -0.17 3.86 -4.29
N THR A 27 0.80 3.32 -5.04
CA THR A 27 0.83 1.89 -5.39
C THR A 27 1.43 1.10 -4.23
N ILE A 28 0.84 -0.04 -3.88
CA ILE A 28 1.43 -0.94 -2.88
C ILE A 28 2.61 -1.67 -3.52
N ILE A 29 3.80 -1.49 -2.95
CA ILE A 29 5.02 -2.18 -3.37
C ILE A 29 5.13 -3.52 -2.65
N ASP A 30 4.90 -3.50 -1.34
CA ASP A 30 5.09 -4.69 -0.51
C ASP A 30 4.13 -4.75 0.69
N PHE A 31 3.86 -5.97 1.14
CA PHE A 31 3.04 -6.27 2.31
C PHE A 31 3.92 -6.73 3.46
N VAL A 32 4.29 -5.79 4.33
CA VAL A 32 5.01 -6.09 5.57
C VAL A 32 4.17 -6.97 6.48
N GLN A 33 2.85 -6.75 6.47
CA GLN A 33 1.93 -7.58 7.21
C GLN A 33 0.60 -7.76 6.50
N LYS A 34 0.19 -9.02 6.35
CA LYS A 34 -1.15 -9.37 5.84
C LYS A 34 -2.21 -8.88 6.83
N GLY A 35 -3.16 -8.11 6.32
CA GLY A 35 -4.39 -7.75 7.03
C GLY A 35 -5.47 -8.80 6.80
N TYR A 36 -6.49 -8.77 7.65
CA TYR A 36 -7.59 -9.71 7.60
C TYR A 36 -8.92 -8.96 7.70
N THR A 37 -9.84 -9.34 6.84
CA THR A 37 -11.21 -8.84 6.79
C THR A 37 -12.15 -10.03 6.90
N ILE A 38 -13.13 -9.96 7.81
CA ILE A 38 -14.21 -10.94 7.89
C ILE A 38 -15.48 -10.28 7.39
N LEU A 39 -16.11 -10.88 6.37
CA LEU A 39 -17.26 -10.28 5.69
C LEU A 39 -16.94 -8.82 5.31
N ASP A 40 -17.72 -7.86 5.83
CA ASP A 40 -17.53 -6.42 5.60
C ASP A 40 -16.76 -5.70 6.71
N ARG A 41 -16.25 -6.44 7.72
CA ARG A 41 -15.54 -5.87 8.86
C ARG A 41 -14.03 -6.13 8.76
N THR A 42 -13.26 -5.06 8.73
CA THR A 42 -11.79 -5.13 8.87
C THR A 42 -11.44 -5.48 10.31
N LEU A 43 -10.82 -6.65 10.53
CA LEU A 43 -10.30 -7.03 11.84
C LEU A 43 -8.95 -6.36 12.09
N ARG A 44 -8.11 -6.32 11.06
CA ARG A 44 -6.82 -5.68 11.11
C ARG A 44 -6.43 -5.21 9.70
N PRO A 45 -6.07 -3.93 9.52
CA PRO A 45 -5.59 -3.44 8.24
C PRO A 45 -4.25 -4.10 7.88
N SER A 46 -3.99 -4.21 6.58
CA SER A 46 -2.70 -4.72 6.08
C SER A 46 -1.65 -3.63 6.22
N LYS A 47 -0.48 -3.96 6.75
CA LYS A 47 0.65 -3.02 6.76
C LYS A 47 1.40 -3.13 5.45
N VAL A 48 1.48 -2.03 4.74
CA VAL A 48 2.04 -1.98 3.39
C VAL A 48 3.11 -0.91 3.27
N VAL A 49 4.01 -1.13 2.32
CA VAL A 49 4.93 -0.11 1.80
C VAL A 49 4.33 0.40 0.51
N VAL A 50 4.21 1.72 0.37
CA VAL A 50 3.66 2.35 -0.83
C VAL A 50 4.72 3.09 -1.63
N SER A 51 4.53 3.19 -2.93
CA SER A 51 5.35 4.03 -3.79
C SER A 51 4.86 5.47 -3.78
N LYS A 52 5.79 6.40 -3.90
CA LYS A 52 5.55 7.79 -4.25
C LYS A 52 6.45 8.14 -5.43
N LYS A 53 5.94 8.87 -6.41
CA LYS A 53 6.82 9.46 -7.43
C LYS A 53 7.71 10.51 -6.77
N PRO A 54 9.04 10.49 -6.99
CA PRO A 54 9.89 11.59 -6.56
C PRO A 54 9.35 12.86 -7.23
N GLN A 55 8.96 13.82 -6.40
CA GLN A 55 8.54 15.13 -6.90
C GLN A 55 9.82 15.91 -7.14
N GLU A 56 10.23 16.00 -8.40
CA GLU A 56 11.22 16.96 -8.84
C GLU A 56 10.62 18.37 -8.62
N ASN A 57 11.27 19.16 -7.77
CA ASN A 57 10.93 20.55 -7.46
C ASN A 57 11.87 21.49 -8.22
#